data_AF-A0A6B0GNB4-F1
#
_entry.id   AF-A0A6B0GNB4-F1
#
_cell.length_a   1.000
_cell.length_b   1.000
_cell.length_c   1.000
_cell.angle_alpha   90.00
_cell.angle_beta   90.00
_cell.angle_gamma   90.00
#
_symmetry.space_group_name_H-M   'P 1'
#
loop_
_entity.id
_entity.type
_entity.pdbx_description
1 polymer ?
#
loop_
_entity_poly.entity_id
_entity_poly.type
_entity_poly.pdbx_seq_one_letter_code
_entity_poly.pdbx_strand_id
1 'polypeptide(L)' 'MSGDTTELTTEEEFYRRLDTLIGEAVENDLTIEGGWACRSMDGQYEYEALISAVDRSNS' A
#
# COMPACT_ATOMS: atom_id res chain seq x y z
N MET A 1 -6.56 30.13 -12.72
CA MET A 1 -5.86 28.84 -12.78
C MET A 1 -5.29 28.58 -11.40
N SER A 2 -6.16 28.22 -10.46
CA SER A 2 -5.71 27.74 -9.15
C SER A 2 -5.50 26.25 -9.37
N GLY A 3 -4.24 25.83 -9.46
CA GLY A 3 -3.92 24.41 -9.47
C GLY A 3 -4.28 23.90 -8.09
N ASP A 4 -5.38 23.16 -7.99
CA ASP A 4 -5.66 22.30 -6.86
C ASP A 4 -4.56 21.24 -6.81
N THR A 5 -3.41 21.60 -6.23
CA THR A 5 -2.55 20.63 -5.57
C THR A 5 -3.32 20.17 -4.36
N THR A 6 -4.25 19.23 -4.57
CA THR A 6 -4.83 18.43 -3.50
C THR A 6 -3.64 17.84 -2.77
N GLU A 7 -3.32 18.38 -1.59
CA GLU A 7 -2.42 17.73 -0.67
C GLU A 7 -3.02 16.36 -0.41
N LEU A 8 -2.42 15.33 -1.01
CA LEU A 8 -2.89 13.97 -0.82
C LEU A 8 -2.78 13.70 0.66
N THR A 9 -3.89 13.27 1.25
CA THR A 9 -3.87 12.83 2.64
C THR A 9 -2.89 11.66 2.75
N THR A 10 -2.26 11.48 3.92
CA THR A 10 -1.37 10.33 4.18
C THR A 10 -2.02 8.99 3.85
N GLU A 11 -3.34 8.90 3.92
CA GLU A 11 -4.13 7.75 3.52
C GLU A 11 -4.14 7.51 1.99
N GLU A 12 -4.47 8.54 1.20
CA GLU A 12 -4.48 8.42 -0.26
C GLU A 12 -3.08 8.11 -0.81
N GLU A 13 -2.05 8.71 -0.22
CA GLU A 13 -0.67 8.40 -0.55
C GLU A 13 -0.32 6.95 -0.18
N PHE A 14 -0.75 6.47 0.99
CA PHE A 14 -0.56 5.08 1.42
C PHE A 14 -1.21 4.10 0.44
N TYR A 15 -2.49 4.29 0.09
CA TYR A 15 -3.16 3.42 -0.86
C TYR A 15 -2.51 3.44 -2.24
N ARG A 16 -2.09 4.61 -2.74
CA ARG A 16 -1.39 4.71 -4.02
C ARG A 16 -0.08 3.93 -4.02
N ARG A 17 0.70 4.04 -2.96
CA ARG A 17 1.97 3.30 -2.82
C ARG A 17 1.73 1.80 -2.70
N LEU A 18 0.70 1.39 -1.96
CA LEU A 18 0.31 -0.02 -1.81
C LEU A 18 -0.14 -0.61 -3.16
N ASP A 19 -0.98 0.12 -3.92
CA ASP A 19 -1.45 -0.29 -5.24
C ASP A 19 -0.28 -0.40 -6.24
N THR A 20 0.64 0.56 -6.20
CA THR A 20 1.88 0.51 -7.02
C THR A 20 2.70 -0.74 -6.72
N LEU A 21 2.93 -1.04 -5.43
CA LEU A 21 3.70 -2.21 -5.00
C LEU A 21 3.04 -3.53 -5.41
N ILE A 22 1.70 -3.62 -5.32
CA ILE A 22 0.95 -4.80 -5.79
C ILE A 22 1.05 -4.91 -7.32
N GLY A 23 0.91 -3.80 -8.04
CA GLY A 23 1.07 -3.76 -9.50
C GLY A 23 2.45 -4.25 -9.94
N GLU A 24 3.52 -3.75 -9.33
CA GLU A 24 4.90 -4.19 -9.60
C GLU A 24 5.07 -5.69 -9.32
N ALA A 25 4.50 -6.23 -8.24
CA ALA A 25 4.55 -7.65 -7.95
C ALA A 25 3.87 -8.48 -9.06
N VAL A 26 2.69 -8.06 -9.51
CA VAL A 26 1.95 -8.72 -10.60
C VAL A 26 2.73 -8.65 -11.92
N GLU A 27 3.32 -7.51 -12.26
CA GLU A 27 4.14 -7.34 -13.47
C GLU A 27 5.38 -8.24 -13.48
N ASN A 28 5.89 -8.59 -12.30
CA ASN A 28 7.05 -9.47 -12.12
C ASN A 28 6.66 -10.94 -11.83
N ASP A 29 5.39 -11.32 -12.04
CA ASP A 29 4.85 -12.68 -11.80
C ASP A 29 5.08 -13.18 -10.35
N LEU A 30 5.13 -12.25 -9.39
CA LEU A 30 5.26 -12.55 -7.97
C LEU A 30 3.87 -12.71 -7.35
N THR A 31 3.63 -13.87 -6.74
CA THR A 31 2.50 -14.04 -5.83
C THR A 31 2.86 -13.41 -4.50
N ILE A 32 2.05 -12.46 -4.02
CA ILE A 32 2.22 -11.82 -2.72
C ILE A 32 0.98 -12.03 -1.86
N GLU A 33 1.19 -12.15 -0.55
CA GLU A 33 0.14 -12.21 0.46
C GLU A 33 0.45 -11.20 1.57
N GLY A 34 -0.59 -10.68 2.20
CA GLY A 34 -0.39 -9.66 3.21
C GLY A 34 -1.67 -8.99 3.68
N GLY A 35 -1.47 -7.94 4.48
CA GLY A 35 -2.51 -7.09 5.01
C GLY A 35 -1.93 -5.78 5.50
N TRP A 36 -2.81 -4.86 5.88
CA TRP A 36 -2.40 -3.58 6.42
C TRP A 36 -3.30 -3.21 7.60
N ALA A 37 -2.81 -2.30 8.44
CA ALA A 37 -3.50 -1.77 9.59
C ALA A 37 -3.36 -0.24 9.61
N CYS A 38 -4.38 0.42 10.15
CA CYS A 38 -4.34 1.84 10.45
C CYS A 38 -4.55 2.02 11.96
N ARG A 39 -3.69 2.82 12.58
CA ARG A 39 -3.79 3.21 13.99
C ARG A 39 -4.04 4.72 14.05
N SER A 40 -4.99 5.12 14.88
CA SER A 40 -5.21 6.53 15.19
C SER A 40 -4.63 6.85 16.57
N MET A 41 -3.74 7.84 16.64
CA MET A 41 -3.20 8.39 17.89
C MET A 41 -3.28 9.91 17.84
N ASP A 42 -3.96 10.51 18.83
CA ASP A 42 -4.06 11.97 19.01
C ASP A 42 -4.44 12.76 17.75
N GLY A 43 -5.35 12.22 16.92
CA GLY A 43 -5.83 12.85 15.69
C GLY A 43 -4.90 12.68 14.48
N GLN A 44 -3.80 11.94 14.63
CA GLN A 44 -2.97 11.47 13.53
C GLN A 44 -3.28 10.02 13.19
N TYR A 45 -3.08 9.65 11.92
CA TYR A 45 -3.23 8.28 11.42
C TYR A 45 -1.88 7.74 10.97
N GLU A 46 -1.55 6.55 11.46
CA GLU A 46 -0.37 5.78 11.08
C GLU A 46 -0.82 4.52 10.36
N TYR A 47 -0.28 4.30 9.17
CA TYR A 47 -0.61 3.16 8.31
C TYR A 47 0.59 2.23 8.22
N GLU A 48 0.39 0.95 8.52
CA GLU A 48 1.39 -0.10 8.46
C GLU A 48 0.94 -1.20 7.49
N ALA A 49 1.82 -1.64 6.59
CA ALA A 49 1.57 -2.78 5.70
C ALA A 49 2.58 -3.89 5.96
N LEU A 50 2.11 -5.14 6.00
CA LEU A 50 2.95 -6.34 5.99
C LEU A 50 2.65 -7.12 4.71
N ILE A 51 3.66 -7.26 3.85
CA ILE A 51 3.55 -8.01 2.58
C ILE A 51 4.69 -9.01 2.51
N SER A 52 4.38 -10.23 2.11
CA SER A 52 5.33 -11.32 1.92
C SER A 52 5.18 -11.92 0.52
N ALA A 53 6.30 -12.21 -0.14
CA ALA A 53 6.29 -13.02 -1.36
C ALA A 53 6.01 -14.49 -0.99
N VAL A 54 5.16 -15.13 -1.78
CA VAL A 54 4.76 -16.52 -1.58
C VAL A 54 5.29 -17.35 -2.73
N ASP A 55 6.20 -18.26 -2.40
CA ASP A 55 6.66 -19.27 -3.33
C ASP A 55 5.70 -20.48 -3.26
N ARG A 56 4.89 -20.68 -4.31
CA ARG A 56 3.95 -21.80 -4.41
C ARG A 56 4.55 -23.04 -5.09
N SER A 57 5.86 -23.12 -5.25
CA SER A 57 6.55 -24.21 -5.98
C SER A 57 6.43 -25.63 -5.37
N ASN A 58 5.59 -25.88 -4.36
CA ASN A 58 5.34 -27.20 -3.79
C ASN A 58 3.94 -27.30 -3.14
N SER A 59 2.88 -27.44 -3.94
CA SER A 59 1.56 -27.89 -3.46
C SER A 59 0.94 -28.91 -4.40
#